data_AF-A0A1I0LCD1-F1
#
_entry.id   AF-A0A1I0LCD1-F1
#
_cell.length_a   1.000
_cell.length_b   1.000
_cell.length_c   1.000
_cell.angle_alpha   90.00
_cell.angle_beta   90.00
_cell.angle_gamma   90.00
#
_symmetry.space_group_name_H-M   'P 1'
#
loop_
_entity.id
_entity.type
_entity.pdbx_description
1 polymer ?
#
loop_
_entity_poly.entity_id
_entity_poly.type
_entity_poly.pdbx_seq_one_letter_code
_entity_poly.pdbx_strand_id
1 'polypeptide(L)'
;MRPLILISALLWAGCSASSDPRPPPTDRFVFPSGIAYLPPAPGNEASKGSLYVASSNFDKCFDTGAVFALDLDALGLPEVGAPVSPDGPLRVEDLKTSDTSVVQISSFAGEMDVWRGEQPRLFVVARSETNSLHAIDIQGSALSCAQPGGGKYCLPGISLTGLIPGGKDDLPRAPAPIGVSVAASLEGNKPEVWVTHAEAADSPARSSTNFQTYVVRVPGDELSLTAESFFPLGANGLSIGGAHATAIGKRYVFISGRSYAAGLAGTVSASFLLRLLDRNNPTRILETGLRDIYQSLEARDLALNDAGTRLYIVTRFPDSLLVVNVENAEGDVPRLSVVDSVPLPDSASQVQVLSRTDANGQPLGDLVVVTCSASSITSGVVAFYDADLGQLVAQVDGIGLQPYGLAVDQRRQGQTDSARLYVTTFGDGRVAVLDVPDLVNPQGARLVAHLGRPQGRDTKQGTSTCQQQ
;
A
#
# COMPACT_ATOMS: atom_id res chain seq x y z
N MET A 1 76.20 1.14 -18.33
CA MET A 1 74.89 1.72 -18.71
C MET A 1 73.80 0.68 -18.47
N ARG A 2 73.16 0.75 -17.30
CA ARG A 2 71.85 0.21 -16.89
C ARG A 2 71.42 1.13 -15.76
N PRO A 3 70.30 1.86 -15.92
CA PRO A 3 69.07 1.58 -15.16
C PRO A 3 67.84 1.78 -16.09
N LEU A 4 66.58 1.42 -15.82
CA LEU A 4 65.77 1.51 -14.62
C LEU A 4 64.77 0.34 -14.59
N ILE A 5 64.68 -0.29 -13.42
CA ILE A 5 63.49 -0.98 -12.89
C ILE A 5 62.88 -0.01 -11.87
N LEU A 6 61.57 -0.15 -11.61
CA LEU A 6 60.72 0.59 -10.67
C LEU A 6 60.08 1.86 -11.22
N ILE A 7 58.80 1.75 -11.57
CA ILE A 7 57.67 2.58 -11.10
C ILE A 7 56.43 1.98 -11.79
N SER A 8 55.59 1.24 -11.06
CA SER A 8 54.15 0.99 -11.34
C SER A 8 53.54 0.06 -10.27
N ALA A 9 53.73 0.40 -8.99
CA ALA A 9 53.10 -0.30 -7.87
C ALA A 9 52.43 0.69 -6.90
N LEU A 10 51.65 1.63 -7.44
CA LEU A 10 50.90 2.65 -6.68
C LEU A 10 49.58 2.96 -7.40
N LEU A 11 48.71 1.96 -7.54
CA LEU A 11 47.34 2.14 -8.08
C LEU A 11 46.29 1.28 -7.34
N TRP A 12 46.51 0.94 -6.07
CA TRP A 12 45.55 0.17 -5.26
C TRP A 12 45.41 0.71 -3.83
N ALA A 13 45.22 2.02 -3.70
CA ALA A 13 44.68 2.63 -2.49
C ALA A 13 43.49 3.52 -2.87
N GLY A 14 42.52 2.95 -3.59
CA GLY A 14 41.17 3.47 -3.54
C GLY A 14 40.65 3.16 -2.14
N CYS A 15 40.79 4.10 -1.20
CA CYS A 15 39.96 4.10 0.00
C CYS A 15 38.52 4.02 -0.49
N SER A 16 37.86 2.87 -0.33
CA SER A 16 36.42 2.83 -0.24
C SER A 16 36.07 3.76 0.90
N ALA A 17 35.72 5.01 0.57
CA ALA A 17 35.11 5.91 1.52
C ALA A 17 33.86 5.19 2.00
N SER A 18 33.95 4.55 3.17
CA SER A 18 32.76 4.13 3.88
C SER A 18 32.04 5.41 4.21
N SER A 19 31.04 5.76 3.40
CA SER A 19 30.12 6.83 3.77
C SER A 19 29.52 6.45 5.11
N ASP A 20 29.57 7.36 6.08
CA ASP A 20 28.93 7.15 7.37
C ASP A 20 27.46 6.73 7.15
N PRO A 21 26.96 5.70 7.84
CA PRO A 21 25.57 5.28 7.71
C PRO A 21 24.60 6.45 7.94
N ARG A 22 23.63 6.60 7.04
CA ARG A 22 22.57 7.62 7.11
C ARG A 22 21.22 6.95 7.34
N PRO A 23 20.92 6.49 8.56
CA PRO A 23 19.64 5.90 8.86
C PRO A 23 18.51 6.94 8.75
N PRO A 24 17.28 6.52 8.41
CA PRO A 24 16.12 7.39 8.49
C PRO A 24 15.93 7.99 9.89
N PRO A 25 15.40 9.21 9.99
CA PRO A 25 15.06 9.83 11.27
C PRO A 25 13.94 9.05 11.96
N THR A 26 13.93 9.03 13.30
CA THR A 26 12.92 8.33 14.09
C THR A 26 11.74 9.22 14.51
N ASP A 27 11.85 10.54 14.32
CA ASP A 27 10.90 11.56 14.75
C ASP A 27 10.02 12.13 13.61
N ARG A 28 10.21 11.68 12.37
CA ARG A 28 9.40 12.08 11.21
C ARG A 28 9.33 10.98 10.18
N PHE A 29 8.32 11.04 9.32
CA PHE A 29 8.22 10.16 8.17
C PHE A 29 8.92 10.78 6.95
N VAL A 30 9.49 9.92 6.12
CA VAL A 30 10.19 10.34 4.89
C VAL A 30 9.44 9.77 3.71
N PHE A 31 8.59 10.61 3.10
CA PHE A 31 7.66 10.23 2.04
C PHE A 31 6.85 8.97 2.40
N PRO A 32 5.96 9.02 3.42
CA PRO A 32 5.20 7.86 3.85
C PRO A 32 4.27 7.40 2.73
N SER A 33 4.23 6.08 2.51
CA SER A 33 3.41 5.46 1.46
C SER A 33 2.48 4.41 2.04
N GLY A 34 3.04 3.35 2.64
CA GLY A 34 2.27 2.25 3.24
C GLY A 34 1.80 2.60 4.64
N ILE A 35 0.59 2.17 4.98
CA ILE A 35 0.00 2.37 6.30
C ILE A 35 -0.94 1.22 6.65
N ALA A 36 -0.91 0.77 7.90
CA ALA A 36 -1.79 -0.28 8.38
C ALA A 36 -2.24 0.02 9.82
N TYR A 37 -3.49 -0.26 10.12
CA TYR A 37 -4.05 -0.18 11.47
C TYR A 37 -4.28 -1.59 12.03
N LEU A 38 -3.79 -1.82 13.25
CA LEU A 38 -4.07 -3.00 14.05
C LEU A 38 -4.97 -2.58 15.22
N PRO A 39 -6.21 -3.08 15.30
CA PRO A 39 -7.07 -2.81 16.45
C PRO A 39 -6.47 -3.40 17.73
N PRO A 40 -6.88 -2.91 18.91
CA PRO A 40 -6.47 -3.52 20.17
C PRO A 40 -6.87 -5.01 20.22
N ALA A 41 -6.08 -5.80 20.95
CA ALA A 41 -6.40 -7.20 21.18
C ALA A 41 -7.75 -7.33 21.91
N PRO A 42 -8.53 -8.41 21.66
CA PRO A 42 -9.77 -8.67 22.39
C PRO A 42 -9.57 -8.60 23.91
N GLY A 43 -10.46 -7.91 24.62
CA GLY A 43 -10.36 -7.65 26.07
C GLY A 43 -9.54 -6.41 26.45
N ASN A 44 -9.00 -5.66 25.48
CA ASN A 44 -8.36 -4.36 25.70
C ASN A 44 -9.03 -3.25 24.88
N GLU A 45 -10.37 -3.24 24.82
CA GLU A 45 -11.16 -2.31 24.02
C GLU A 45 -11.01 -0.84 24.44
N ALA A 46 -10.42 -0.58 25.60
CA ALA A 46 -10.06 0.76 26.06
C ALA A 46 -8.86 1.35 25.31
N SER A 47 -7.99 0.52 24.74
CA SER A 47 -6.84 0.95 23.94
C SER A 47 -7.28 1.45 22.56
N LYS A 48 -6.55 2.42 22.03
CA LYS A 48 -6.75 2.95 20.68
C LYS A 48 -6.07 2.11 19.58
N GLY A 49 -5.39 1.03 19.94
CA GLY A 49 -4.68 0.16 18.99
C GLY A 49 -3.34 0.73 18.54
N SER A 50 -2.82 0.22 17.42
CA SER A 50 -1.51 0.61 16.89
C SER A 50 -1.58 0.97 15.41
N LEU A 51 -0.82 1.99 15.01
CA LEU A 51 -0.68 2.42 13.63
C LEU A 51 0.74 2.15 13.14
N TYR A 52 0.85 1.54 11.97
CA TYR A 52 2.13 1.27 11.33
C TYR A 52 2.27 2.10 10.08
N VAL A 53 3.44 2.72 9.88
CA VAL A 53 3.68 3.62 8.75
C VAL A 53 5.01 3.27 8.09
N ALA A 54 4.98 3.02 6.78
CA ALA A 54 6.17 2.78 5.98
C ALA A 54 6.64 4.08 5.31
N SER A 55 7.87 4.49 5.60
CA SER A 55 8.57 5.59 4.92
C SER A 55 9.34 5.07 3.73
N SER A 56 9.07 5.67 2.57
CA SER A 56 9.64 5.20 1.31
C SER A 56 11.07 5.64 1.09
N ASN A 57 11.55 6.74 1.68
CA ASN A 57 12.87 7.30 1.34
C ASN A 57 13.02 7.50 -0.19
N PHE A 58 11.97 8.07 -0.82
CA PHE A 58 11.86 8.19 -2.27
C PHE A 58 13.02 9.00 -2.91
N ASP A 59 13.55 10.00 -2.23
CA ASP A 59 14.64 10.82 -2.72
C ASP A 59 16.04 10.29 -2.36
N LYS A 60 16.12 9.13 -1.69
CA LYS A 60 17.38 8.50 -1.25
C LYS A 60 18.27 9.42 -0.40
N CYS A 61 17.68 10.33 0.37
CA CYS A 61 18.42 11.09 1.38
C CYS A 61 19.07 10.17 2.43
N PHE A 62 18.42 9.05 2.72
CA PHE A 62 18.87 8.02 3.66
C PHE A 62 19.29 6.75 2.91
N ASP A 63 19.99 5.86 3.61
CA ASP A 63 20.46 4.61 3.00
C ASP A 63 19.33 3.56 2.86
N THR A 64 18.27 3.69 3.65
CA THR A 64 17.16 2.73 3.73
C THR A 64 15.81 3.44 3.83
N GLY A 65 14.71 2.70 3.59
CA GLY A 65 13.39 3.06 4.09
C GLY A 65 13.24 2.65 5.57
N ALA A 66 12.07 2.87 6.15
CA ALA A 66 11.77 2.46 7.51
C ALA A 66 10.28 2.14 7.70
N VAL A 67 9.96 1.28 8.67
CA VAL A 67 8.61 1.06 9.17
C VAL A 67 8.56 1.46 10.63
N PHE A 68 7.56 2.27 10.98
CA PHE A 68 7.32 2.80 12.31
C PHE A 68 6.10 2.11 12.93
N ALA A 69 6.16 1.79 14.21
CA ALA A 69 5.01 1.44 15.03
C ALA A 69 4.68 2.60 15.97
N LEU A 70 3.43 3.05 15.93
CA LEU A 70 2.91 4.12 16.78
C LEU A 70 1.86 3.53 17.72
N ASP A 71 2.05 3.76 19.02
CA ASP A 71 1.04 3.51 20.04
C ASP A 71 0.06 4.68 20.06
N LEU A 72 -1.18 4.46 19.61
CA LEU A 72 -2.18 5.51 19.47
C LEU A 72 -2.67 6.05 20.82
N ASP A 73 -2.49 5.30 21.91
CA ASP A 73 -2.82 5.76 23.27
C ASP A 73 -1.80 6.81 23.76
N ALA A 74 -0.55 6.70 23.33
CA ALA A 74 0.54 7.60 23.74
C ALA A 74 0.55 8.95 23.00
N LEU A 75 -0.17 9.07 21.87
CA LEU A 75 -0.13 10.25 21.00
C LEU A 75 -1.05 11.40 21.44
N GLY A 76 -1.90 11.19 22.46
CA GLY A 76 -2.81 12.22 22.96
C GLY A 76 -3.87 12.65 21.94
N LEU A 77 -4.23 11.76 21.01
CA LEU A 77 -5.27 12.04 20.02
C LEU A 77 -6.63 12.21 20.71
N PRO A 78 -7.44 13.20 20.27
CA PRO A 78 -8.78 13.41 20.82
C PRO A 78 -9.66 12.17 20.61
N GLU A 79 -10.74 12.06 21.39
CA GLU A 79 -11.79 11.08 21.11
C GLU A 79 -12.46 11.36 19.76
N VAL A 80 -12.96 10.31 19.11
CA VAL A 80 -13.63 10.46 17.81
C VAL A 80 -14.83 11.38 17.95
N GLY A 81 -14.89 12.42 17.12
CA GLY A 81 -15.98 13.38 17.14
C GLY A 81 -15.87 14.48 18.19
N ALA A 82 -14.78 14.54 18.96
CA ALA A 82 -14.48 15.70 19.81
C ALA A 82 -14.24 16.97 18.94
N PRO A 83 -14.69 18.16 19.38
CA PRO A 83 -14.49 19.40 18.62
C PRO A 83 -13.02 19.65 18.29
N VAL A 84 -12.75 20.15 17.08
CA VAL A 84 -11.40 20.61 16.71
C VAL A 84 -11.15 21.96 17.37
N SER A 85 -9.92 22.18 17.84
CA SER A 85 -9.51 23.46 18.42
C SER A 85 -9.76 24.61 17.44
N PRO A 86 -10.13 25.83 17.91
CA PRO A 86 -10.14 27.02 17.06
C PRO A 86 -8.80 27.29 16.36
N ASP A 87 -7.69 26.85 16.96
CA ASP A 87 -6.34 26.97 16.39
C ASP A 87 -6.04 25.95 15.27
N GLY A 88 -7.00 25.06 14.97
CA GLY A 88 -6.92 24.04 13.93
C GLY A 88 -6.60 22.63 14.45
N PRO A 89 -6.29 21.70 13.52
CA PRO A 89 -5.96 20.32 13.85
C PRO A 89 -4.74 20.21 14.77
N LEU A 90 -4.75 19.22 15.67
CA LEU A 90 -3.64 18.92 16.57
C LEU A 90 -2.37 18.58 15.77
N ARG A 91 -1.22 19.09 16.19
CA ARG A 91 0.08 18.74 15.61
C ARG A 91 0.86 17.85 16.57
N VAL A 92 0.96 16.57 16.26
CA VAL A 92 1.70 15.58 17.05
C VAL A 92 3.07 15.39 16.42
N GLU A 93 4.02 16.25 16.79
CA GLU A 93 5.38 16.19 16.25
C GLU A 93 6.25 15.10 16.90
N ASP A 94 6.05 14.85 18.19
CA ASP A 94 6.71 13.75 18.90
C ASP A 94 5.86 12.47 18.76
N LEU A 95 6.35 11.58 17.91
CA LEU A 95 5.69 10.30 17.59
C LEU A 95 5.78 9.26 18.71
N LYS A 96 6.46 9.57 19.82
CA LYS A 96 6.67 8.64 20.96
C LYS A 96 7.29 7.31 20.52
N THR A 97 8.09 7.34 19.46
CA THR A 97 8.80 6.19 18.95
C THR A 97 10.03 5.90 19.80
N SER A 98 10.36 4.63 19.91
CA SER A 98 11.59 4.15 20.50
C SER A 98 12.42 3.42 19.45
N ASP A 99 13.68 3.12 19.76
CA ASP A 99 14.52 2.34 18.85
C ASP A 99 13.93 0.95 18.53
N THR A 100 13.06 0.40 19.38
CA THR A 100 12.38 -0.89 19.12
C THR A 100 11.13 -0.73 18.27
N SER A 101 10.63 0.49 18.10
CA SER A 101 9.42 0.80 17.32
C SER A 101 9.71 1.11 15.86
N VAL A 102 10.96 0.96 15.42
CA VAL A 102 11.40 1.25 14.05
C VAL A 102 12.27 0.12 13.53
N VAL A 103 11.97 -0.35 12.32
CA VAL A 103 12.84 -1.27 11.56
C VAL A 103 13.18 -0.67 10.20
N GLN A 104 14.36 -1.00 9.69
CA GLN A 104 14.83 -0.54 8.39
C GLN A 104 14.46 -1.54 7.30
N ILE A 105 13.96 -1.02 6.18
CA ILE A 105 13.57 -1.78 4.98
C ILE A 105 14.24 -1.18 3.74
N SER A 106 14.09 -1.82 2.59
CA SER A 106 14.57 -1.24 1.33
C SER A 106 13.86 0.09 1.03
N SER A 107 14.50 0.96 0.27
CA SER A 107 13.91 2.23 -0.16
C SER A 107 12.80 2.01 -1.20
N PHE A 108 12.05 3.06 -1.50
CA PHE A 108 10.85 3.06 -2.32
C PHE A 108 9.78 2.09 -1.83
N ALA A 109 9.48 2.13 -0.52
CA ALA A 109 8.34 1.41 0.04
C ALA A 109 7.05 1.68 -0.78
N GLY A 110 6.25 0.65 -0.99
CA GLY A 110 4.93 0.70 -1.62
C GLY A 110 3.83 0.65 -0.56
N GLU A 111 2.78 -0.11 -0.85
CA GLU A 111 1.70 -0.43 0.08
C GLU A 111 2.20 -1.37 1.20
N MET A 112 1.42 -1.42 2.27
CA MET A 112 1.65 -2.26 3.43
C MET A 112 0.32 -2.80 3.93
N ASP A 113 0.31 -4.06 4.37
CA ASP A 113 -0.87 -4.68 4.99
C ASP A 113 -0.44 -5.54 6.19
N VAL A 114 -1.41 -5.86 7.05
CA VAL A 114 -1.19 -6.52 8.34
C VAL A 114 -1.97 -7.84 8.44
N TRP A 115 -1.26 -8.92 8.74
CA TRP A 115 -1.87 -10.14 9.22
C TRP A 115 -2.33 -9.94 10.68
N ARG A 116 -3.61 -10.19 10.95
CA ARG A 116 -4.23 -10.01 12.29
C ARG A 116 -4.41 -11.32 13.06
N GLY A 117 -3.64 -12.36 12.74
CA GLY A 117 -3.69 -13.63 13.47
C GLY A 117 -3.04 -13.55 14.85
N GLU A 118 -2.85 -14.71 15.49
CA GLU A 118 -2.26 -14.81 16.84
C GLU A 118 -0.88 -14.17 16.97
N GLN A 119 -0.11 -14.18 15.88
CA GLN A 119 1.16 -13.48 15.74
C GLN A 119 1.01 -12.45 14.62
N PRO A 120 0.63 -11.21 14.95
CA PRO A 120 0.46 -10.17 13.95
C PRO A 120 1.78 -9.88 13.23
N ARG A 121 1.69 -9.65 11.92
CA ARG A 121 2.85 -9.45 11.05
C ARG A 121 2.53 -8.47 9.96
N LEU A 122 3.42 -7.50 9.73
CA LEU A 122 3.33 -6.57 8.62
C LEU A 122 4.02 -7.14 7.39
N PHE A 123 3.46 -6.83 6.24
CA PHE A 123 4.03 -7.12 4.94
C PHE A 123 4.11 -5.83 4.16
N VAL A 124 5.32 -5.45 3.75
CA VAL A 124 5.58 -4.20 3.01
C VAL A 124 6.48 -4.49 1.82
N VAL A 125 6.09 -3.97 0.66
CA VAL A 125 6.88 -4.09 -0.56
C VAL A 125 7.80 -2.89 -0.73
N ALA A 126 8.95 -3.08 -1.39
CA ALA A 126 9.91 -2.02 -1.67
C ALA A 126 10.58 -2.23 -3.03
N ARG A 127 10.76 -1.14 -3.78
CA ARG A 127 11.22 -1.18 -5.19
C ARG A 127 12.73 -0.98 -5.35
N SER A 128 13.47 -0.61 -4.31
CA SER A 128 14.91 -0.43 -4.41
C SER A 128 15.68 -1.76 -4.52
N GLU A 129 16.85 -1.70 -5.17
CA GLU A 129 17.91 -2.71 -5.43
C GLU A 129 17.52 -4.17 -5.73
N THR A 130 16.63 -4.78 -4.95
CA THR A 130 16.25 -6.19 -5.00
C THR A 130 14.76 -6.45 -5.23
N ASN A 131 13.93 -5.41 -5.32
CA ASN A 131 12.46 -5.53 -5.45
C ASN A 131 11.89 -6.49 -4.41
N SER A 132 11.87 -6.07 -3.16
CA SER A 132 11.67 -6.97 -2.03
C SER A 132 10.29 -6.90 -1.41
N LEU A 133 9.84 -8.02 -0.85
CA LEU A 133 8.84 -8.07 0.20
C LEU A 133 9.55 -8.18 1.56
N HIS A 134 9.18 -7.33 2.51
CA HIS A 134 9.64 -7.40 3.90
C HIS A 134 8.51 -7.90 4.79
N ALA A 135 8.83 -8.81 5.70
CA ALA A 135 7.93 -9.32 6.72
C ALA A 135 8.44 -8.88 8.09
N ILE A 136 7.59 -8.26 8.89
CA ILE A 136 7.96 -7.64 10.17
C ILE A 136 7.00 -8.14 11.25
N ASP A 137 7.55 -8.83 12.24
CA ASP A 137 6.82 -9.30 13.41
C ASP A 137 6.48 -8.13 14.35
N ILE A 138 5.27 -8.16 14.88
CA ILE A 138 4.73 -7.17 15.80
C ILE A 138 4.67 -7.76 17.21
N GLN A 139 5.23 -7.03 18.19
CA GLN A 139 5.11 -7.32 19.61
C GLN A 139 4.73 -6.03 20.36
N GLY A 140 3.44 -5.70 20.36
CA GLY A 140 2.98 -4.39 20.81
C GLY A 140 3.54 -3.29 19.91
N SER A 141 4.24 -2.31 20.49
CA SER A 141 4.94 -1.27 19.73
C SER A 141 6.37 -1.65 19.31
N ALA A 142 6.84 -2.86 19.64
CA ALA A 142 8.13 -3.36 19.20
C ALA A 142 8.00 -4.09 17.85
N LEU A 143 8.96 -3.81 16.96
CA LEU A 143 9.06 -4.37 15.62
C LEU A 143 10.36 -5.17 15.49
N SER A 144 10.28 -6.32 14.81
CA SER A 144 11.46 -7.11 14.43
C SER A 144 11.27 -7.78 13.09
N CYS A 145 12.33 -7.92 12.31
CA CYS A 145 12.27 -8.61 11.03
C CYS A 145 11.99 -10.11 11.22
N ALA A 146 11.03 -10.63 10.46
CA ALA A 146 10.65 -12.04 10.52
C ALA A 146 11.71 -12.96 9.91
N GLN A 147 12.58 -12.44 9.05
CA GLN A 147 13.67 -13.22 8.46
C GLN A 147 14.75 -13.55 9.50
N PRO A 148 15.36 -14.75 9.44
CA PRO A 148 16.42 -15.16 10.37
C PRO A 148 17.57 -14.15 10.43
N GLY A 149 17.90 -13.69 11.64
CA GLY A 149 19.00 -12.75 11.88
C GLY A 149 18.68 -11.29 11.53
N GLY A 150 17.47 -10.97 11.08
CA GLY A 150 17.13 -9.62 10.61
C GLY A 150 17.04 -8.57 11.71
N GLY A 151 16.67 -8.93 12.95
CA GLY A 151 16.64 -7.97 14.07
C GLY A 151 15.87 -6.70 13.71
N LYS A 152 16.56 -5.54 13.64
CA LYS A 152 15.98 -4.25 13.21
C LYS A 152 16.29 -3.87 11.75
N TYR A 153 17.11 -4.66 11.07
CA TYR A 153 17.58 -4.41 9.71
C TYR A 153 17.02 -5.50 8.79
N CYS A 154 15.88 -5.23 8.14
CA CYS A 154 15.17 -6.23 7.34
C CYS A 154 15.74 -6.34 5.92
N LEU A 155 17.07 -6.27 5.81
CA LEU A 155 17.82 -6.21 4.56
C LEU A 155 18.78 -7.41 4.44
N PRO A 156 18.81 -8.09 3.28
CA PRO A 156 17.83 -7.97 2.19
C PRO A 156 16.46 -8.51 2.59
N GLY A 157 15.40 -8.01 1.95
CA GLY A 157 14.08 -8.64 2.03
C GLY A 157 13.97 -9.87 1.14
N ILE A 158 12.77 -10.42 1.02
CA ILE A 158 12.47 -11.53 0.10
C ILE A 158 12.46 -10.96 -1.31
N SER A 159 13.49 -11.27 -2.10
CA SER A 159 13.61 -10.71 -3.46
C SER A 159 12.58 -11.31 -4.41
N LEU A 160 11.86 -10.43 -5.12
CA LEU A 160 10.87 -10.78 -6.14
C LEU A 160 11.47 -10.80 -7.56
N THR A 161 12.73 -10.39 -7.70
CA THR A 161 13.46 -10.38 -8.99
C THR A 161 14.78 -11.14 -8.95
N GLY A 162 15.11 -11.75 -7.81
CA GLY A 162 16.32 -12.56 -7.63
C GLY A 162 16.23 -13.92 -8.31
N LEU A 163 17.17 -14.82 -8.00
CA LEU A 163 17.12 -16.20 -8.48
C LEU A 163 15.97 -16.95 -7.80
N ILE A 164 14.89 -17.17 -8.55
CA ILE A 164 13.72 -17.91 -8.07
C ILE A 164 13.91 -19.41 -8.34
N PRO A 165 13.87 -20.28 -7.30
CA PRO A 165 13.92 -21.73 -7.48
C PRO A 165 12.87 -22.24 -8.47
N GLY A 166 13.29 -23.06 -9.42
CA GLY A 166 12.43 -23.58 -10.49
C GLY A 166 12.25 -22.62 -11.68
N GLY A 167 12.78 -21.40 -11.60
CA GLY A 167 12.79 -20.44 -12.70
C GLY A 167 13.65 -20.88 -13.89
N LYS A 168 13.30 -20.38 -15.08
CA LYS A 168 14.02 -20.60 -16.35
C LYS A 168 14.08 -19.28 -17.11
N ASP A 169 15.17 -19.05 -17.83
CA ASP A 169 15.35 -17.86 -18.70
C ASP A 169 15.07 -16.52 -17.99
N ASP A 170 15.59 -16.37 -16.76
CA ASP A 170 15.40 -15.19 -15.90
C ASP A 170 13.93 -14.90 -15.52
N LEU A 171 13.05 -15.90 -15.61
CA LEU A 171 11.65 -15.83 -15.16
C LEU A 171 11.35 -16.95 -14.15
N PRO A 172 10.37 -16.75 -13.25
CA PRO A 172 9.55 -15.54 -13.10
C PRO A 172 10.26 -14.43 -12.31
N ARG A 173 9.82 -13.17 -12.50
CA ARG A 173 10.25 -11.98 -11.77
C ARG A 173 9.08 -11.01 -11.65
N ALA A 174 9.02 -10.26 -10.54
CA ALA A 174 8.01 -9.22 -10.31
C ALA A 174 8.69 -7.87 -9.99
N PRO A 175 9.16 -7.13 -11.02
CA PRO A 175 9.86 -5.87 -10.85
C PRO A 175 8.92 -4.73 -10.47
N ALA A 176 9.44 -3.78 -9.67
CA ALA A 176 8.71 -2.65 -9.13
C ALA A 176 7.43 -3.07 -8.34
N PRO A 177 7.56 -3.92 -7.30
CA PRO A 177 6.43 -4.32 -6.48
C PRO A 177 5.79 -3.09 -5.83
N ILE A 178 4.46 -3.03 -5.79
CA ILE A 178 3.77 -1.82 -5.33
C ILE A 178 2.59 -2.10 -4.42
N GLY A 179 1.78 -3.12 -4.70
CA GLY A 179 0.66 -3.50 -3.86
C GLY A 179 0.92 -4.75 -3.06
N VAL A 180 0.29 -4.81 -1.89
CA VAL A 180 0.32 -5.99 -1.04
C VAL A 180 -1.02 -6.14 -0.33
N SER A 181 -1.52 -7.36 -0.25
CA SER A 181 -2.71 -7.68 0.53
C SER A 181 -2.51 -9.01 1.23
N VAL A 182 -3.14 -9.16 2.40
CA VAL A 182 -2.99 -10.33 3.25
C VAL A 182 -4.36 -10.89 3.58
N ALA A 183 -4.52 -12.20 3.47
CA ALA A 183 -5.71 -12.91 3.91
C ALA A 183 -5.35 -14.22 4.61
N ALA A 184 -6.35 -14.84 5.23
CA ALA A 184 -6.20 -16.22 5.68
C ALA A 184 -6.09 -17.16 4.48
N SER A 185 -5.16 -18.12 4.56
CA SER A 185 -5.02 -19.21 3.60
C SER A 185 -6.30 -20.05 3.54
N LEU A 186 -6.57 -20.64 2.37
CA LEU A 186 -7.64 -21.62 2.21
C LEU A 186 -7.41 -22.90 3.01
N GLU A 187 -6.15 -23.21 3.33
CA GLU A 187 -5.73 -24.44 4.01
C GLU A 187 -5.66 -24.28 5.55
N GLY A 188 -5.93 -23.08 6.08
CA GLY A 188 -5.94 -22.84 7.53
C GLY A 188 -5.71 -21.38 7.91
N ASN A 189 -5.58 -21.14 9.22
CA ASN A 189 -5.40 -19.80 9.78
C ASN A 189 -3.93 -19.30 9.68
N LYS A 190 -3.37 -19.36 8.47
CA LYS A 190 -2.03 -18.88 8.15
C LYS A 190 -2.12 -17.68 7.19
N PRO A 191 -1.19 -16.72 7.27
CA PRO A 191 -1.17 -15.60 6.33
C PRO A 191 -0.83 -16.07 4.91
N GLU A 192 -1.68 -15.74 3.94
CA GLU A 192 -1.42 -15.81 2.51
C GLU A 192 -1.26 -14.38 1.99
N VAL A 193 -0.07 -14.06 1.49
CA VAL A 193 0.29 -12.70 1.06
C VAL A 193 0.28 -12.63 -0.45
N TRP A 194 -0.37 -11.62 -1.00
CA TRP A 194 -0.48 -11.38 -2.43
C TRP A 194 0.23 -10.08 -2.79
N VAL A 195 1.13 -10.14 -3.76
CA VAL A 195 1.95 -9.00 -4.20
C VAL A 195 1.75 -8.74 -5.68
N THR A 196 1.50 -7.48 -6.00
CA THR A 196 1.43 -6.96 -7.38
C THR A 196 2.66 -6.14 -7.70
N HIS A 197 2.88 -5.93 -9.00
CA HIS A 197 4.06 -5.22 -9.45
C HIS A 197 3.77 -4.37 -10.69
N ALA A 198 4.40 -3.19 -10.71
CA ALA A 198 4.05 -2.12 -11.63
C ALA A 198 4.63 -2.31 -13.03
N GLU A 199 5.72 -3.08 -13.18
CA GLU A 199 6.41 -3.28 -14.46
C GLU A 199 6.33 -4.73 -14.90
N ALA A 200 6.09 -5.02 -16.18
CA ALA A 200 6.21 -6.38 -16.68
C ALA A 200 7.69 -6.83 -16.67
N ALA A 201 7.94 -8.08 -16.28
CA ALA A 201 9.27 -8.69 -16.36
C ALA A 201 9.59 -9.05 -17.81
N ASP A 202 10.73 -8.62 -18.31
CA ASP A 202 11.28 -9.01 -19.61
C ASP A 202 12.14 -10.28 -19.51
N SER A 203 12.44 -10.91 -20.66
CA SER A 203 13.36 -12.05 -20.73
C SER A 203 14.18 -12.04 -22.02
N PRO A 204 15.52 -12.10 -21.95
CA PRO A 204 16.37 -12.04 -20.74
C PRO A 204 16.17 -10.74 -19.94
N ALA A 205 16.66 -10.69 -18.70
CA ALA A 205 16.46 -9.51 -17.88
C ALA A 205 17.02 -8.23 -18.53
N ARG A 206 16.22 -7.16 -18.53
CA ARG A 206 16.52 -5.85 -19.15
C ARG A 206 16.59 -5.85 -20.68
N SER A 207 16.10 -6.90 -21.35
CA SER A 207 16.01 -6.95 -22.81
C SER A 207 14.92 -6.04 -23.39
N SER A 208 13.93 -5.63 -22.59
CA SER A 208 12.68 -5.00 -23.07
C SER A 208 11.94 -5.85 -24.12
N THR A 209 12.01 -7.18 -24.00
CA THR A 209 11.31 -8.14 -24.87
C THR A 209 10.72 -9.30 -24.05
N ASN A 210 9.82 -10.09 -24.64
CA ASN A 210 9.24 -11.29 -24.02
C ASN A 210 8.62 -11.03 -22.65
N PHE A 211 7.81 -9.97 -22.55
CA PHE A 211 7.25 -9.52 -21.29
C PHE A 211 6.28 -10.54 -20.67
N GLN A 212 6.35 -10.68 -19.36
CA GLN A 212 5.34 -11.35 -18.54
C GLN A 212 5.03 -10.53 -17.28
N THR A 213 3.77 -10.54 -16.87
CA THR A 213 3.32 -9.96 -15.60
C THR A 213 2.76 -11.07 -14.74
N TYR A 214 2.96 -10.96 -13.44
CA TYR A 214 2.53 -11.92 -12.44
C TYR A 214 1.71 -11.23 -11.34
N VAL A 215 0.91 -12.01 -10.64
CA VAL A 215 0.63 -11.76 -9.23
C VAL A 215 1.38 -12.81 -8.42
N VAL A 216 2.03 -12.40 -7.33
CA VAL A 216 2.88 -13.29 -6.54
C VAL A 216 2.14 -13.68 -5.26
N ARG A 217 2.09 -14.97 -4.96
CA ARG A 217 1.63 -15.49 -3.65
C ARG A 217 2.81 -15.91 -2.81
N VAL A 218 2.90 -15.37 -1.61
CA VAL A 218 3.91 -15.71 -0.62
C VAL A 218 3.23 -16.35 0.59
N PRO A 219 3.61 -17.58 0.99
CA PRO A 219 3.22 -18.12 2.28
C PRO A 219 3.85 -17.24 3.38
N GLY A 220 3.02 -16.55 4.15
CA GLY A 220 3.47 -15.49 5.06
C GLY A 220 4.19 -16.01 6.32
N ASP A 221 4.15 -17.31 6.58
CA ASP A 221 4.87 -18.01 7.65
C ASP A 221 6.23 -18.54 7.20
N GLU A 222 6.29 -19.13 6.00
CA GLU A 222 7.53 -19.70 5.45
C GLU A 222 8.43 -18.68 4.76
N LEU A 223 7.85 -17.59 4.23
CA LEU A 223 8.57 -16.49 3.58
C LEU A 223 9.50 -16.95 2.46
N SER A 224 9.10 -18.01 1.74
CA SER A 224 9.87 -18.60 0.65
C SER A 224 9.13 -18.45 -0.68
N LEU A 225 9.90 -18.40 -1.77
CA LEU A 225 9.37 -18.27 -3.14
C LEU A 225 9.93 -19.38 -4.01
N THR A 226 9.07 -19.88 -4.88
CA THR A 226 9.44 -20.75 -6.00
C THR A 226 8.76 -20.24 -7.26
N ALA A 227 9.05 -20.84 -8.42
CA ALA A 227 8.36 -20.46 -9.65
C ALA A 227 6.83 -20.63 -9.56
N GLU A 228 6.34 -21.55 -8.73
CA GLU A 228 4.90 -21.79 -8.49
C GLU A 228 4.23 -20.68 -7.66
N SER A 229 5.02 -19.81 -7.03
CA SER A 229 4.53 -18.61 -6.33
C SER A 229 4.08 -17.51 -7.29
N PHE A 230 4.40 -17.59 -8.59
CA PHE A 230 4.16 -16.53 -9.57
C PHE A 230 3.07 -16.94 -10.56
N PHE A 231 1.92 -16.28 -10.50
CA PHE A 231 0.78 -16.59 -11.37
C PHE A 231 0.73 -15.62 -12.56
N PRO A 232 0.96 -16.09 -13.80
CA PRO A 232 1.13 -15.22 -14.96
C PRO A 232 -0.19 -14.59 -15.39
N LEU A 233 -0.29 -13.26 -15.31
CA LEU A 233 -1.48 -12.51 -15.70
C LEU A 233 -1.66 -12.44 -17.22
N GLY A 234 -0.57 -12.52 -18.00
CA GLY A 234 -0.59 -12.44 -19.47
C GLY A 234 -0.61 -13.79 -20.20
N ALA A 235 -0.95 -14.90 -19.53
CA ALA A 235 -0.99 -16.22 -20.15
C ALA A 235 -2.25 -16.44 -21.01
N ASN A 236 -2.25 -17.50 -21.83
CA ASN A 236 -3.43 -17.98 -22.57
C ASN A 236 -4.08 -16.95 -23.51
N GLY A 237 -3.27 -16.09 -24.15
CA GLY A 237 -3.74 -15.06 -25.07
C GLY A 237 -4.21 -13.77 -24.40
N LEU A 238 -4.12 -13.69 -23.06
CA LEU A 238 -4.38 -12.45 -22.33
C LEU A 238 -3.27 -11.43 -22.59
N SER A 239 -3.67 -10.19 -22.84
CA SER A 239 -2.72 -9.11 -23.09
C SER A 239 -1.93 -8.74 -21.82
N ILE A 240 -0.70 -8.28 -22.00
CA ILE A 240 0.24 -7.92 -20.94
C ILE A 240 -0.05 -6.51 -20.43
N GLY A 241 -0.07 -6.32 -19.11
CA GLY A 241 -0.21 -5.02 -18.43
C GLY A 241 0.47 -5.07 -17.07
N GLY A 242 0.71 -3.93 -16.42
CA GLY A 242 1.15 -3.92 -15.03
C GLY A 242 -0.03 -4.24 -14.09
N ALA A 243 0.27 -4.56 -12.84
CA ALA A 243 -0.74 -4.69 -11.79
C ALA A 243 -0.50 -3.66 -10.67
N HIS A 244 -1.55 -3.21 -9.98
CA HIS A 244 -1.39 -2.24 -8.88
C HIS A 244 -1.78 -2.81 -7.52
N ALA A 245 -2.98 -3.34 -7.35
CA ALA A 245 -3.54 -3.72 -6.06
C ALA A 245 -4.33 -5.03 -6.15
N THR A 246 -4.62 -5.59 -4.97
CA THR A 246 -5.48 -6.77 -4.84
C THR A 246 -6.55 -6.59 -3.77
N ALA A 247 -7.69 -7.25 -3.97
CA ALA A 247 -8.67 -7.52 -2.92
C ALA A 247 -8.93 -9.01 -2.93
N ILE A 248 -8.98 -9.59 -1.74
CA ILE A 248 -9.03 -11.04 -1.58
C ILE A 248 -10.45 -11.43 -1.19
N GLY A 249 -11.16 -12.02 -2.14
CA GLY A 249 -12.41 -12.71 -1.85
C GLY A 249 -12.18 -14.11 -1.30
N LYS A 250 -13.25 -14.78 -0.93
CA LYS A 250 -13.20 -16.17 -0.45
C LYS A 250 -12.58 -17.11 -1.47
N ARG A 251 -12.99 -17.00 -2.75
CA ARG A 251 -12.49 -17.84 -3.84
C ARG A 251 -11.51 -17.14 -4.77
N TYR A 252 -11.72 -15.86 -5.08
CA TYR A 252 -10.93 -15.15 -6.08
C TYR A 252 -10.07 -14.06 -5.45
N VAL A 253 -8.87 -13.87 -6.01
CA VAL A 253 -8.11 -12.63 -5.84
C VAL A 253 -8.47 -11.71 -7.00
N PHE A 254 -9.00 -10.53 -6.68
CA PHE A 254 -9.31 -9.46 -7.62
C PHE A 254 -8.06 -8.62 -7.82
N ILE A 255 -7.64 -8.37 -9.05
CA ILE A 255 -6.34 -7.76 -9.38
C ILE A 255 -6.54 -6.57 -10.32
N SER A 256 -6.17 -5.36 -9.89
CA SER A 256 -6.27 -4.16 -10.71
C SER A 256 -5.14 -4.09 -11.73
N GLY A 257 -5.47 -3.68 -12.96
CA GLY A 257 -4.51 -3.46 -14.04
C GLY A 257 -4.06 -2.02 -14.15
N ARG A 258 -2.78 -1.80 -14.47
CA ARG A 258 -2.20 -0.45 -14.63
C ARG A 258 -1.29 -0.31 -15.84
N SER A 259 -1.08 0.94 -16.23
CA SER A 259 -0.08 1.28 -17.22
C SER A 259 1.32 1.09 -16.62
N TYR A 260 2.26 0.64 -17.44
CA TYR A 260 3.61 0.31 -16.99
C TYR A 260 4.68 0.87 -17.92
N ALA A 261 5.89 1.06 -17.39
CA ALA A 261 7.05 1.40 -18.21
C ALA A 261 7.74 0.11 -18.65
N ALA A 262 7.87 -0.10 -19.95
CA ALA A 262 8.51 -1.25 -20.58
C ALA A 262 9.99 -0.97 -20.90
N GLY A 263 10.72 -0.40 -19.94
CA GLY A 263 12.13 -0.05 -20.11
C GLY A 263 12.36 0.89 -21.31
N LEU A 264 13.19 0.45 -22.27
CA LEU A 264 13.52 1.23 -23.47
C LEU A 264 12.34 1.35 -24.46
N ALA A 265 11.31 0.52 -24.32
CA ALA A 265 10.12 0.57 -25.17
C ALA A 265 9.11 1.66 -24.74
N GLY A 266 9.36 2.37 -23.63
CA GLY A 266 8.51 3.44 -23.14
C GLY A 266 7.29 2.95 -22.36
N THR A 267 6.30 3.81 -22.17
CA THR A 267 5.08 3.49 -21.41
C THR A 267 4.11 2.68 -22.25
N VAL A 268 3.70 1.52 -21.74
CA VAL A 268 2.67 0.64 -22.31
C VAL A 268 1.41 0.77 -21.47
N SER A 269 0.28 1.10 -22.11
CA SER A 269 -1.01 1.21 -21.44
C SER A 269 -1.44 -0.10 -20.79
N ALA A 270 -2.21 -0.03 -19.70
CA ALA A 270 -2.80 -1.21 -19.10
C ALA A 270 -3.60 -1.97 -20.16
N SER A 271 -3.42 -3.29 -20.25
CA SER A 271 -4.22 -4.08 -21.18
C SER A 271 -5.58 -4.52 -20.62
N PHE A 272 -5.76 -4.42 -19.30
CA PHE A 272 -6.95 -4.84 -18.55
C PHE A 272 -7.21 -3.87 -17.39
N LEU A 273 -8.45 -3.81 -16.89
CA LEU A 273 -8.78 -3.08 -15.66
C LEU A 273 -8.85 -4.01 -14.45
N LEU A 274 -9.38 -5.22 -14.64
CA LEU A 274 -9.59 -6.18 -13.57
C LEU A 274 -9.44 -7.61 -14.09
N ARG A 275 -8.66 -8.42 -13.38
CA ARG A 275 -8.59 -9.87 -13.54
C ARG A 275 -8.90 -10.56 -12.22
N LEU A 276 -9.39 -11.79 -12.31
CA LEU A 276 -9.63 -12.64 -11.15
C LEU A 276 -8.73 -13.88 -11.24
N LEU A 277 -8.03 -14.20 -10.16
CA LEU A 277 -7.30 -15.46 -10.01
C LEU A 277 -8.08 -16.38 -9.07
N ASP A 278 -8.39 -17.60 -9.51
CA ASP A 278 -9.05 -18.60 -8.66
C ASP A 278 -8.05 -19.17 -7.64
N ARG A 279 -8.27 -18.92 -6.35
CA ARG A 279 -7.38 -19.38 -5.26
C ARG A 279 -7.37 -20.91 -5.14
N ASN A 280 -8.46 -21.57 -5.54
CA ASN A 280 -8.56 -23.04 -5.53
C ASN A 280 -7.92 -23.68 -6.76
N ASN A 281 -7.82 -22.93 -7.86
CA ASN A 281 -7.17 -23.37 -9.09
C ASN A 281 -6.35 -22.23 -9.69
N PRO A 282 -5.13 -21.98 -9.20
CA PRO A 282 -4.34 -20.81 -9.62
C PRO A 282 -3.88 -20.82 -11.08
N THR A 283 -4.16 -21.88 -11.85
CA THR A 283 -3.99 -21.87 -13.32
C THR A 283 -5.11 -21.13 -14.04
N ARG A 284 -6.20 -20.83 -13.32
CA ARG A 284 -7.41 -20.21 -13.85
C ARG A 284 -7.43 -18.73 -13.54
N ILE A 285 -7.19 -17.94 -14.59
CA ILE A 285 -7.31 -16.48 -14.56
C ILE A 285 -8.48 -16.09 -15.45
N LEU A 286 -9.38 -15.26 -14.92
CA LEU A 286 -10.54 -14.75 -15.61
C LEU A 286 -10.31 -13.30 -16.02
N GLU A 287 -10.42 -13.02 -17.31
CA GLU A 287 -10.55 -11.66 -17.84
C GLU A 287 -12.00 -11.21 -17.69
N THR A 288 -12.20 -10.02 -17.13
CA THR A 288 -13.54 -9.54 -16.80
C THR A 288 -14.22 -8.79 -17.94
N GLY A 289 -13.44 -8.31 -18.93
CA GLY A 289 -13.94 -7.43 -19.99
C GLY A 289 -14.35 -6.05 -19.49
N LEU A 290 -14.10 -5.69 -18.22
CA LEU A 290 -14.50 -4.38 -17.67
C LEU A 290 -13.93 -3.20 -18.46
N ARG A 291 -12.75 -3.37 -19.07
CA ARG A 291 -12.14 -2.34 -19.93
C ARG A 291 -12.97 -2.01 -21.18
N ASP A 292 -13.71 -2.99 -21.71
CA ASP A 292 -14.56 -2.78 -22.88
C ASP A 292 -15.85 -2.02 -22.53
N ILE A 293 -16.24 -2.06 -21.25
CA ILE A 293 -17.42 -1.37 -20.71
C ILE A 293 -17.06 0.04 -20.25
N TYR A 294 -15.91 0.18 -19.56
CA TYR A 294 -15.44 1.44 -19.02
C TYR A 294 -14.02 1.74 -19.48
N GLN A 295 -13.85 2.82 -20.24
CA GLN A 295 -12.55 3.22 -20.76
C GLN A 295 -11.78 4.03 -19.72
N SER A 296 -10.84 3.37 -19.06
CA SER A 296 -9.80 4.00 -18.25
C SER A 296 -8.42 3.46 -18.64
N LEU A 297 -7.38 4.29 -18.46
CA LEU A 297 -6.00 3.87 -18.71
C LEU A 297 -5.45 2.95 -17.61
N GLU A 298 -5.94 3.05 -16.38
CA GLU A 298 -5.49 2.21 -15.27
C GLU A 298 -6.46 2.20 -14.09
N ALA A 299 -6.47 1.09 -13.35
CA ALA A 299 -7.04 0.94 -12.02
C ALA A 299 -5.91 0.95 -10.98
N ARG A 300 -6.01 1.84 -9.98
CA ARG A 300 -4.99 2.02 -8.93
C ARG A 300 -5.27 1.12 -7.76
N ASP A 301 -6.47 1.19 -7.22
CA ASP A 301 -6.81 0.41 -6.05
C ASP A 301 -8.21 -0.17 -6.19
N LEU A 302 -8.49 -1.18 -5.37
CA LEU A 302 -9.78 -1.82 -5.35
C LEU A 302 -10.10 -2.34 -3.95
N ALA A 303 -11.38 -2.28 -3.56
CA ALA A 303 -11.85 -2.76 -2.28
C ALA A 303 -13.13 -3.58 -2.47
N LEU A 304 -13.16 -4.75 -1.86
CA LEU A 304 -14.31 -5.64 -1.83
C LEU A 304 -15.05 -5.43 -0.51
N ASN A 305 -16.38 -5.32 -0.55
CA ASN A 305 -17.15 -5.27 0.69
C ASN A 305 -17.16 -6.61 1.42
N ASP A 306 -17.52 -6.60 2.70
CA ASP A 306 -17.50 -7.80 3.57
C ASP A 306 -18.36 -8.95 3.03
N ALA A 307 -19.47 -8.62 2.36
CA ALA A 307 -20.36 -9.60 1.75
C ALA A 307 -19.78 -10.25 0.48
N GLY A 308 -18.73 -9.66 -0.12
CA GLY A 308 -18.17 -10.10 -1.39
C GLY A 308 -19.09 -9.87 -2.59
N THR A 309 -20.09 -9.00 -2.44
CA THR A 309 -21.12 -8.72 -3.46
C THR A 309 -20.88 -7.41 -4.20
N ARG A 310 -19.99 -6.55 -3.68
CA ARG A 310 -19.65 -5.28 -4.29
C ARG A 310 -18.15 -5.05 -4.30
N LEU A 311 -17.63 -4.68 -5.46
CA LEU A 311 -16.25 -4.30 -5.68
C LEU A 311 -16.20 -2.83 -6.10
N TYR A 312 -15.36 -2.06 -5.43
CA TYR A 312 -15.10 -0.65 -5.71
C TYR A 312 -13.72 -0.53 -6.34
N ILE A 313 -13.61 0.16 -7.47
CA ILE A 313 -12.34 0.27 -8.20
C ILE A 313 -12.03 1.75 -8.43
N VAL A 314 -10.86 2.19 -8.00
CA VAL A 314 -10.35 3.53 -8.29
C VAL A 314 -9.63 3.52 -9.63
N THR A 315 -10.12 4.28 -10.59
CA THR A 315 -9.52 4.42 -11.92
C THR A 315 -8.79 5.74 -12.08
N ARG A 316 -7.87 5.82 -13.04
CA ARG A 316 -7.26 7.08 -13.51
C ARG A 316 -7.39 7.24 -15.01
N PHE A 317 -7.49 8.50 -15.44
CA PHE A 317 -7.72 8.88 -16.82
C PHE A 317 -8.95 8.16 -17.42
N PRO A 318 -10.17 8.49 -16.95
CA PRO A 318 -10.48 9.53 -15.95
C PRO A 318 -10.33 9.06 -14.49
N ASP A 319 -10.11 10.01 -13.57
CA ASP A 319 -10.16 9.74 -12.12
C ASP A 319 -11.63 9.48 -11.72
N SER A 320 -11.96 8.25 -11.33
CA SER A 320 -13.34 7.84 -11.05
C SER A 320 -13.39 6.63 -10.10
N LEU A 321 -14.50 6.50 -9.39
CA LEU A 321 -14.87 5.34 -8.60
C LEU A 321 -15.84 4.49 -9.41
N LEU A 322 -15.41 3.30 -9.83
CA LEU A 322 -16.31 2.31 -10.41
C LEU A 322 -16.94 1.46 -9.32
N VAL A 323 -18.25 1.29 -9.41
CA VAL A 323 -19.03 0.44 -8.52
C VAL A 323 -19.45 -0.79 -9.29
N VAL A 324 -18.92 -1.95 -8.92
CA VAL A 324 -19.09 -3.20 -9.65
C VAL A 324 -19.84 -4.21 -8.79
N ASN A 325 -20.96 -4.71 -9.30
CA ASN A 325 -21.67 -5.85 -8.73
C ASN A 325 -20.85 -7.12 -8.93
N VAL A 326 -20.79 -7.96 -7.90
CA VAL A 326 -20.18 -9.29 -7.95
C VAL A 326 -21.25 -10.32 -7.64
N GLU A 327 -21.77 -10.97 -8.69
CA GLU A 327 -22.72 -12.07 -8.59
C GLU A 327 -21.96 -13.40 -8.61
N ASN A 328 -22.41 -14.37 -7.82
CA ASN A 328 -21.82 -15.73 -7.79
C ASN A 328 -20.30 -15.71 -7.47
N ALA A 329 -19.89 -14.88 -6.50
CA ALA A 329 -18.48 -14.64 -6.14
C ALA A 329 -17.70 -15.90 -5.75
N GLU A 330 -18.37 -16.97 -5.32
CA GLU A 330 -17.76 -18.25 -4.93
C GLU A 330 -17.90 -19.34 -6.02
N GLY A 331 -18.70 -19.08 -7.07
CA GLY A 331 -18.92 -20.03 -8.15
C GLY A 331 -17.78 -20.04 -9.17
N ASP A 332 -17.84 -20.98 -10.09
CA ASP A 332 -16.82 -21.12 -11.14
C ASP A 332 -16.82 -19.92 -12.11
N VAL A 333 -17.96 -19.26 -12.30
CA VAL A 333 -18.06 -18.13 -13.22
C VAL A 333 -18.73 -16.99 -12.45
N PRO A 334 -17.94 -16.17 -11.73
CA PRO A 334 -18.48 -14.95 -11.14
C PRO A 334 -18.89 -14.00 -12.26
N ARG A 335 -20.00 -13.30 -12.06
CA ARG A 335 -20.48 -12.30 -13.02
C ARG A 335 -20.25 -10.91 -12.43
N LEU A 336 -19.54 -10.09 -13.20
CA LEU A 336 -19.24 -8.72 -12.84
C LEU A 336 -20.03 -7.77 -13.73
N SER A 337 -20.64 -6.75 -13.13
CA SER A 337 -21.33 -5.71 -13.88
C SER A 337 -21.06 -4.34 -13.26
N VAL A 338 -20.70 -3.36 -14.11
CA VAL A 338 -20.59 -1.97 -13.68
C VAL A 338 -22.00 -1.47 -13.40
N VAL A 339 -22.22 -0.98 -12.19
CA VAL A 339 -23.49 -0.41 -11.74
C VAL A 339 -23.43 1.11 -11.71
N ASP A 340 -22.27 1.67 -11.39
CA ASP A 340 -22.07 3.10 -11.35
C ASP A 340 -20.61 3.49 -11.65
N SER A 341 -20.42 4.75 -12.06
CA SER A 341 -19.13 5.39 -12.25
C SER A 341 -19.23 6.83 -11.75
N VAL A 342 -18.62 7.10 -10.60
CA VAL A 342 -18.66 8.43 -9.98
C VAL A 342 -17.35 9.16 -10.22
N PRO A 343 -17.36 10.38 -10.80
CA PRO A 343 -16.16 11.19 -10.92
C PRO A 343 -15.54 11.45 -9.55
N LEU A 344 -14.22 11.30 -9.46
CA LEU A 344 -13.46 11.59 -8.24
C LEU A 344 -12.62 12.86 -8.43
N PRO A 345 -12.23 13.52 -7.32
CA PRO A 345 -11.17 14.51 -7.36
C PRO A 345 -9.87 13.94 -7.96
N ASP A 346 -9.10 14.80 -8.61
CA ASP A 346 -7.89 14.44 -9.36
C ASP A 346 -6.92 13.57 -8.56
N SER A 347 -6.31 12.62 -9.27
CA SER A 347 -5.28 11.73 -8.74
C SER A 347 -5.76 10.89 -7.57
N ALA A 348 -6.88 10.19 -7.77
CA ALA A 348 -7.38 9.19 -6.85
C ALA A 348 -6.39 8.02 -6.72
N SER A 349 -6.21 7.50 -5.51
CA SER A 349 -5.11 6.57 -5.19
C SER A 349 -5.53 5.32 -4.42
N GLN A 350 -5.98 5.42 -3.16
CA GLN A 350 -6.46 4.27 -2.39
C GLN A 350 -7.95 4.36 -2.05
N VAL A 351 -8.57 3.20 -1.85
CA VAL A 351 -9.96 3.04 -1.47
C VAL A 351 -10.13 2.08 -0.29
N GLN A 352 -11.03 2.43 0.63
CA GLN A 352 -11.47 1.56 1.72
C GLN A 352 -12.99 1.55 1.81
N VAL A 353 -13.55 0.41 2.23
CA VAL A 353 -14.99 0.23 2.42
C VAL A 353 -15.30 0.22 3.92
N LEU A 354 -16.27 1.03 4.33
CA LEU A 354 -16.79 1.09 5.69
C LEU A 354 -18.19 0.52 5.71
N SER A 355 -18.40 -0.56 6.46
CA SER A 355 -19.74 -1.09 6.70
C SER A 355 -20.52 -0.15 7.62
N ARG A 356 -21.84 -0.06 7.43
CA ARG A 356 -22.70 0.83 8.21
C ARG A 356 -23.92 0.09 8.70
N THR A 357 -24.41 0.51 9.85
CA THR A 357 -25.72 0.10 10.34
C THR A 357 -26.58 1.29 10.72
N ASP A 358 -27.89 1.13 10.59
CA ASP A 358 -28.86 2.10 11.09
C ASP A 358 -28.95 2.08 12.64
N ALA A 359 -29.79 2.95 13.21
CA ALA A 359 -30.01 3.01 14.65
C ALA A 359 -30.54 1.71 15.27
N ASN A 360 -31.11 0.81 14.46
CA ASN A 360 -31.62 -0.50 14.86
C ASN A 360 -30.61 -1.63 14.61
N GLY A 361 -29.39 -1.30 14.15
CA GLY A 361 -28.36 -2.27 13.79
C GLY A 361 -28.60 -2.99 12.46
N GLN A 362 -29.53 -2.52 11.63
CA GLN A 362 -29.73 -3.08 10.29
C GLN A 362 -28.62 -2.59 9.35
N PRO A 363 -28.03 -3.47 8.53
CA PRO A 363 -27.03 -3.05 7.55
C PRO A 363 -27.58 -2.00 6.58
N LEU A 364 -26.80 -0.95 6.36
CA LEU A 364 -27.00 0.03 5.28
C LEU A 364 -26.03 -0.27 4.13
N GLY A 365 -26.18 0.43 3.01
CA GLY A 365 -25.19 0.40 1.94
C GLY A 365 -23.82 0.84 2.43
N ASP A 366 -22.78 0.41 1.73
CA ASP A 366 -21.40 0.73 2.06
C ASP A 366 -21.11 2.24 2.00
N LEU A 367 -20.26 2.74 2.89
CA LEU A 367 -19.62 4.04 2.76
C LEU A 367 -18.19 3.83 2.29
N VAL A 368 -17.84 4.42 1.16
CA VAL A 368 -16.55 4.20 0.51
C VAL A 368 -15.70 5.46 0.65
N VAL A 369 -14.46 5.28 1.07
CA VAL A 369 -13.52 6.37 1.33
C VAL A 369 -12.38 6.29 0.34
N VAL A 370 -12.07 7.41 -0.32
CA VAL A 370 -11.02 7.47 -1.34
C VAL A 370 -10.04 8.61 -1.06
N THR A 371 -8.74 8.32 -1.12
CA THR A 371 -7.68 9.33 -1.06
C THR A 371 -7.40 9.90 -2.45
N CYS A 372 -7.45 11.23 -2.57
CA CYS A 372 -7.15 11.94 -3.79
C CYS A 372 -6.05 12.96 -3.53
N SER A 373 -4.98 12.91 -4.32
CA SER A 373 -3.83 13.79 -4.07
C SER A 373 -4.13 15.27 -4.31
N ALA A 374 -5.13 15.58 -5.15
CA ALA A 374 -5.19 16.84 -5.90
C ALA A 374 -3.84 17.11 -6.62
N SER A 375 -3.70 18.21 -7.35
CA SER A 375 -2.42 18.51 -8.04
C SER A 375 -1.22 18.58 -7.07
N SER A 376 0.02 18.46 -7.55
CA SER A 376 1.25 18.45 -6.72
C SER A 376 1.50 19.71 -5.89
N ILE A 377 0.71 20.77 -6.12
CA ILE A 377 0.78 22.09 -5.47
C ILE A 377 -0.45 22.41 -4.60
N THR A 378 -1.52 21.62 -4.70
CA THR A 378 -2.75 21.81 -3.91
C THR A 378 -2.82 20.75 -2.82
N SER A 379 -3.42 21.10 -1.67
CA SER A 379 -3.73 20.09 -0.66
C SER A 379 -4.68 19.06 -1.25
N GLY A 380 -4.39 17.78 -0.99
CA GLY A 380 -5.27 16.69 -1.37
C GLY A 380 -6.50 16.61 -0.48
N VAL A 381 -7.32 15.61 -0.77
CA VAL A 381 -8.65 15.45 -0.19
C VAL A 381 -8.93 13.98 0.10
N VAL A 382 -9.81 13.74 1.07
CA VAL A 382 -10.47 12.44 1.24
C VAL A 382 -11.94 12.59 0.84
N ALA A 383 -12.37 11.82 -0.16
CA ALA A 383 -13.73 11.83 -0.66
C ALA A 383 -14.53 10.64 -0.10
N PHE A 384 -15.83 10.86 0.13
CA PHE A 384 -16.75 9.86 0.68
C PHE A 384 -17.89 9.61 -0.31
N TYR A 385 -18.04 8.36 -0.74
CA TYR A 385 -19.14 7.89 -1.59
C TYR A 385 -20.12 7.06 -0.75
N ASP A 386 -21.42 7.36 -0.88
CA ASP A 386 -22.49 6.61 -0.23
C ASP A 386 -23.19 5.70 -1.25
N ALA A 387 -23.14 4.39 -1.03
CA ALA A 387 -23.69 3.41 -1.96
C ALA A 387 -25.23 3.40 -2.02
N ASP A 388 -25.92 3.86 -0.97
CA ASP A 388 -27.38 3.96 -0.97
C ASP A 388 -27.84 5.17 -1.80
N LEU A 389 -27.04 6.25 -1.79
CA LEU A 389 -27.34 7.48 -2.51
C LEU A 389 -26.73 7.53 -3.92
N GLY A 390 -25.73 6.69 -4.21
CA GLY A 390 -25.07 6.65 -5.52
C GLY A 390 -24.27 7.90 -5.84
N GLN A 391 -23.70 8.58 -4.83
CA GLN A 391 -22.98 9.85 -5.04
C GLN A 391 -21.93 10.12 -3.96
N LEU A 392 -21.05 11.09 -4.23
CA LEU A 392 -20.19 11.67 -3.21
C LEU A 392 -21.03 12.50 -2.23
N VAL A 393 -20.85 12.24 -0.94
CA VAL A 393 -21.65 12.85 0.14
C VAL A 393 -20.84 13.75 1.07
N ALA A 394 -19.52 13.60 1.09
CA ALA A 394 -18.62 14.43 1.87
C ALA A 394 -17.21 14.47 1.25
N GLN A 395 -16.48 15.52 1.59
CA GLN A 395 -15.05 15.67 1.25
C GLN A 395 -14.36 16.39 2.41
N VAL A 396 -13.17 15.90 2.78
CA VAL A 396 -12.31 16.57 3.76
C VAL A 396 -11.07 17.08 3.04
N ASP A 397 -10.95 18.41 2.98
CA ASP A 397 -9.84 19.12 2.35
C ASP A 397 -8.69 19.40 3.34
N GLY A 398 -7.57 19.90 2.81
CA GLY A 398 -6.47 20.43 3.63
C GLY A 398 -5.69 19.35 4.37
N ILE A 399 -5.81 18.08 3.97
CA ILE A 399 -5.19 16.96 4.67
C ILE A 399 -3.69 16.85 4.41
N GLY A 400 -3.13 17.62 3.48
CA GLY A 400 -1.70 17.66 3.16
C GLY A 400 -1.42 17.41 1.69
N LEU A 401 -0.14 17.39 1.30
CA LEU A 401 0.28 17.16 -0.09
C LEU A 401 0.42 15.68 -0.42
N GLN A 402 -0.11 15.31 -1.59
CA GLN A 402 -0.06 13.95 -2.14
C GLN A 402 -0.53 12.84 -1.16
N PRO A 403 -1.77 12.92 -0.63
CA PRO A 403 -2.44 11.78 -0.02
C PRO A 403 -2.29 10.50 -0.84
N TYR A 404 -1.94 9.40 -0.16
CA TYR A 404 -1.72 8.11 -0.80
C TYR A 404 -2.36 6.98 -0.01
N GLY A 405 -1.67 6.45 1.01
CA GLY A 405 -2.11 5.34 1.84
C GLY A 405 -3.24 5.73 2.80
N LEU A 406 -4.12 4.78 3.10
CA LEU A 406 -5.34 4.92 3.87
C LEU A 406 -5.50 3.70 4.79
N ALA A 407 -5.56 3.92 6.10
CA ALA A 407 -5.93 2.93 7.08
C ALA A 407 -7.16 3.41 7.88
N VAL A 408 -7.98 2.48 8.32
CA VAL A 408 -9.26 2.75 8.97
C VAL A 408 -9.31 2.07 10.33
N ASP A 409 -9.70 2.85 11.33
CA ASP A 409 -10.14 2.40 12.64
C ASP A 409 -11.64 2.65 12.77
N GLN A 410 -12.44 1.65 12.45
CA GLN A 410 -13.89 1.71 12.55
C GLN A 410 -14.34 1.19 13.91
N ARG A 411 -15.19 1.96 14.60
CA ARG A 411 -15.68 1.65 15.95
C ARG A 411 -17.18 1.92 16.06
N ARG A 412 -17.85 1.10 16.86
CA ARG A 412 -19.21 1.38 17.29
C ARG A 412 -19.18 2.10 18.65
N GLN A 413 -19.69 3.32 18.70
CA GLN A 413 -19.82 4.09 19.94
C GLN A 413 -21.30 4.20 20.31
N GLY A 414 -21.74 3.35 21.24
CA GLY A 414 -23.16 3.23 21.57
C GLY A 414 -23.98 2.67 20.40
N GLN A 415 -24.90 3.49 19.87
CA GLN A 415 -25.73 3.12 18.71
C GLN A 415 -25.20 3.65 17.37
N THR A 416 -24.12 4.43 17.38
CA THR A 416 -23.58 5.08 16.19
C THR A 416 -22.29 4.41 15.77
N ASP A 417 -22.21 4.02 14.50
CA ASP A 417 -20.94 3.63 13.89
C ASP A 417 -20.14 4.89 13.56
N SER A 418 -18.85 4.87 13.89
CA SER A 418 -17.90 5.96 13.68
C SER A 418 -16.60 5.40 13.12
N ALA A 419 -15.77 6.25 12.54
CA ALA A 419 -14.44 5.85 12.12
C ALA A 419 -13.40 6.94 12.35
N ARG A 420 -12.16 6.52 12.54
CA ARG A 420 -10.97 7.34 12.39
C ARG A 420 -10.16 6.84 11.21
N LEU A 421 -9.80 7.75 10.33
CA LEU A 421 -9.01 7.48 9.13
C LEU A 421 -7.59 8.00 9.34
N TYR A 422 -6.61 7.23 8.93
CA TYR A 422 -5.21 7.62 8.92
C TYR A 422 -4.73 7.64 7.46
N VAL A 423 -4.25 8.79 7.02
CA VAL A 423 -3.89 9.03 5.61
C VAL A 423 -2.43 9.43 5.51
N THR A 424 -1.61 8.68 4.78
CA THR A 424 -0.23 9.11 4.52
C THR A 424 -0.24 10.26 3.52
N THR A 425 0.48 11.33 3.84
CA THR A 425 0.64 12.49 2.96
C THR A 425 2.07 12.46 2.45
N PHE A 426 2.27 11.78 1.32
CA PHE A 426 3.59 11.47 0.76
C PHE A 426 4.43 12.72 0.58
N GLY A 427 3.81 13.79 0.08
CA GLY A 427 4.46 15.05 -0.25
C GLY A 427 4.91 15.87 0.97
N ASP A 428 4.24 15.66 2.11
CA ASP A 428 4.43 16.40 3.36
C ASP A 428 5.25 15.65 4.41
N GLY A 429 5.48 14.34 4.25
CA GLY A 429 6.20 13.55 5.26
C GLY A 429 5.41 13.31 6.55
N ARG A 430 4.08 13.27 6.47
CA ARG A 430 3.16 13.19 7.63
C ARG A 430 2.07 12.14 7.45
N VAL A 431 1.33 11.89 8.53
CA VAL A 431 0.02 11.20 8.49
C VAL A 431 -1.06 12.17 8.93
N ALA A 432 -2.10 12.34 8.13
CA ALA A 432 -3.31 13.07 8.51
C ALA A 432 -4.28 12.12 9.25
N VAL A 433 -4.88 12.61 10.32
CA VAL A 433 -5.89 11.88 11.11
C VAL A 433 -7.22 12.57 10.93
N LEU A 434 -8.20 11.85 10.38
CA LEU A 434 -9.55 12.36 10.17
C LEU A 434 -10.54 11.58 11.02
N ASP A 435 -11.54 12.26 11.54
CA ASP A 435 -12.67 11.61 12.22
C ASP A 435 -13.90 11.64 11.34
N VAL A 436 -14.68 10.56 11.38
CA VAL A 436 -16.03 10.43 10.83
C VAL A 436 -16.95 10.05 12.00
N PRO A 437 -17.56 11.04 12.68
CA PRO A 437 -18.28 10.78 13.93
C PRO A 437 -19.55 9.94 13.77
N ASP A 438 -20.14 9.97 12.57
CA ASP A 438 -21.33 9.22 12.20
C ASP A 438 -21.18 8.73 10.76
N LEU A 439 -21.08 7.42 10.57
CA LEU A 439 -20.95 6.85 9.22
C LEU A 439 -22.27 6.94 8.41
N VAL A 440 -23.42 7.06 9.07
CA VAL A 440 -24.70 7.29 8.40
C VAL A 440 -24.76 8.70 7.82
N ASN A 441 -24.15 9.68 8.50
CA ASN A 441 -24.11 11.09 8.09
C ASN A 441 -22.64 11.59 8.02
N PRO A 442 -21.87 11.20 6.99
CA PRO A 442 -20.44 11.46 6.92
C PRO A 442 -20.08 12.93 6.67
N GLN A 443 -21.05 13.84 6.52
CA GLN A 443 -20.79 15.28 6.35
C GLN A 443 -20.11 15.91 7.56
N GLY A 444 -20.16 15.26 8.72
CA GLY A 444 -19.42 15.65 9.92
C GLY A 444 -17.93 15.28 9.90
N ALA A 445 -17.45 14.62 8.84
CA ALA A 445 -16.06 14.21 8.69
C ALA A 445 -15.12 15.41 8.70
N ARG A 446 -13.97 15.30 9.39
CA ARG A 446 -13.02 16.41 9.52
C ARG A 446 -11.62 15.95 9.87
N LEU A 447 -10.64 16.76 9.48
CA LEU A 447 -9.24 16.64 9.90
C LEU A 447 -9.09 17.04 11.37
N VAL A 448 -8.53 16.15 12.20
CA VAL A 448 -8.37 16.36 13.65
C VAL A 448 -6.92 16.44 14.10
N ALA A 449 -5.99 15.78 13.37
CA ALA A 449 -4.58 15.87 13.69
C ALA A 449 -3.66 15.63 12.48
N HIS A 450 -2.40 16.02 12.62
CA HIS A 450 -1.27 15.53 11.83
C HIS A 450 -0.24 14.86 12.75
N LEU A 451 0.25 13.71 12.33
CA LEU A 451 1.33 12.98 12.98
C LEU A 451 2.64 13.21 12.23
N GLY A 452 3.70 13.48 13.00
CA GLY A 452 5.06 13.70 12.51
C GLY A 452 5.31 15.15 12.11
N ARG A 453 6.60 15.54 12.12
CA ARG A 453 7.03 16.83 11.61
C ARG A 453 6.90 16.88 10.08
N PRO A 454 6.49 18.02 9.50
CA PRO A 454 6.49 18.17 8.05
C PRO A 454 7.92 18.07 7.50
N GLN A 455 8.08 17.36 6.39
CA GLN A 455 9.36 17.34 5.67
C GLN A 455 9.54 18.65 4.91
N GLY A 456 10.71 19.27 5.04
CA GLY A 456 11.06 20.44 4.22
C GLY A 456 11.18 20.04 2.75
N ARG A 457 10.63 20.85 1.84
CA ARG A 457 10.86 20.71 0.38
C ARG A 457 11.92 21.71 -0.08
N ASP A 458 12.86 21.25 -0.88
CA ASP A 458 13.68 22.13 -1.71
C ASP A 458 12.78 22.68 -2.84
N THR A 459 12.51 23.98 -2.79
CA THR A 459 11.67 24.69 -3.78
C THR A 459 12.28 24.69 -5.18
N LYS A 460 13.58 24.38 -5.34
CA LYS A 460 14.26 24.30 -6.64
C LYS A 460 14.28 22.89 -7.23
N GLN A 461 14.24 21.86 -6.40
CA GLN A 461 14.37 20.46 -6.83
C GLN A 461 13.09 19.65 -6.71
N GLY A 462 12.09 20.14 -5.95
CA GLY A 462 10.85 19.41 -5.68
C GLY A 462 11.03 18.16 -4.79
N THR A 463 12.24 17.94 -4.25
CA THR A 463 12.62 16.85 -3.35
C THR A 463 12.74 17.35 -1.91
N SER A 464 12.90 16.45 -0.93
CA SER A 464 13.06 16.89 0.46
C SER A 464 14.44 17.51 0.70
N THR A 465 14.53 18.44 1.64
CA THR A 465 15.82 18.86 2.17
C THR A 465 16.34 17.73 3.07
N CYS A 466 17.42 17.04 2.65
CA CYS A 466 18.01 15.96 3.47
C CYS A 466 18.51 16.43 4.86
N GLN A 467 18.57 17.75 5.09
CA GLN A 467 18.98 18.34 6.38
C GLN A 467 17.83 18.29 7.41
N GLN A 468 18.18 18.00 8.66
CA GLN A 468 17.33 18.32 9.81
C GLN A 468 17.29 19.85 9.92
N GLN A 469 16.10 20.45 9.95
CA GLN A 469 15.94 21.85 10.33
C GLN A 469 16.01 22.00 11.84
#